data_AF-A0A0G3BJT3-F1
#
_entry.id   AF-A0A0G3BJT3-F1
#
_cell.length_a   1.000
_cell.length_b   1.000
_cell.length_c   1.000
_cell.angle_alpha   90.00
_cell.angle_beta   90.00
_cell.angle_gamma   90.00
#
_symmetry.space_group_name_H-M   'P 1'
#
loop_
_entity.id
_entity.type
_entity.pdbx_description
1 polymer ?
#
loop_
_entity_poly.entity_id
_entity_poly.type
_entity_poly.pdbx_seq_one_letter_code
_entity_poly.pdbx_strand_id
1 'polypeptide(L)'
;MQPPDGEVDPVVPPLQDDLDTLDAHRLLVVCLFISSFAIGTLYLAVGLFFAATGEGGRVVTPLTATIVAGAGGGFVSCLRRLYAFQDVFPRKGYERLFRRMNFYVLAYSSVPALVGMIGAVVVYLVFAAGLLQGDLFPAFECVHGTCQSFQDFIQYWSPTDAQAYAKAIVWGFIAGFSERLVPDILNRIGSGQSAGHATKVDKRQVE
;
A
#
# COMPACT_ATOMS: atom_id res chain seq x y z
N MET A 1 27.57 64.38 -11.33
CA MET A 1 28.29 63.88 -10.14
C MET A 1 27.33 62.96 -9.42
N GLN A 2 27.57 61.67 -9.54
CA GLN A 2 26.68 60.57 -9.11
C GLN A 2 27.05 60.18 -7.68
N PRO A 3 26.10 59.92 -6.76
CA PRO A 3 26.43 59.54 -5.39
C PRO A 3 27.02 58.12 -5.32
N PRO A 4 27.83 57.82 -4.29
CA PRO A 4 28.69 56.64 -4.25
C PRO A 4 27.92 55.38 -3.87
N ASP A 5 28.20 54.32 -4.62
CA ASP A 5 28.35 52.92 -4.23
C ASP A 5 27.64 52.52 -2.93
N GLY A 6 26.38 52.10 -3.09
CA GLY A 6 25.62 51.43 -2.04
C GLY A 6 26.33 50.15 -1.60
N GLU A 7 26.77 50.17 -0.35
CA GLU A 7 27.26 49.03 0.40
C GLU A 7 26.19 47.92 0.38
N VAL A 8 26.50 46.81 -0.31
CA VAL A 8 25.67 45.61 -0.33
C VAL A 8 25.93 44.88 0.97
N ASP A 9 25.11 45.14 1.98
CA ASP A 9 25.07 44.34 3.21
C ASP A 9 24.94 42.85 2.86
N PRO A 10 25.68 41.94 3.53
CA PRO A 10 25.56 40.52 3.29
C PRO A 10 24.17 40.07 3.79
N VAL A 11 23.29 39.72 2.86
CA VAL A 11 22.00 39.07 3.18
C VAL A 11 22.30 37.67 3.73
N VAL A 12 22.54 37.59 5.03
CA VAL A 12 22.59 36.35 5.81
C VAL A 12 21.21 36.22 6.48
N PRO A 13 20.42 35.22 6.08
CA PRO A 13 19.97 34.31 7.13
C PRO A 13 19.85 32.86 6.62
N PRO A 14 20.82 31.98 6.88
CA PRO A 14 20.68 30.56 6.54
C PRO A 14 20.12 29.71 7.70
N LEU A 15 20.29 30.11 8.97
CA LEU A 15 20.08 29.19 10.10
C LEU A 15 18.61 28.94 10.47
N GLN A 16 17.75 29.97 10.37
CA GLN A 16 16.33 29.85 10.74
C GLN A 16 15.55 28.99 9.74
N ASP A 17 15.77 29.23 8.43
CA ASP A 17 15.17 28.46 7.33
C ASP A 17 15.62 26.98 7.35
N ASP A 18 16.85 26.70 7.79
CA ASP A 18 17.35 25.33 7.96
C ASP A 18 16.63 24.58 9.10
N LEU A 19 16.35 25.26 10.20
CA LEU A 19 15.74 24.67 11.39
C LEU A 19 14.25 24.33 11.15
N ASP A 20 13.49 25.27 10.58
CA ASP A 20 12.04 25.10 10.35
C ASP A 20 11.73 23.95 9.37
N THR A 21 12.66 23.65 8.46
CA THR A 21 12.49 22.57 7.48
C THR A 21 12.85 21.20 8.00
N LEU A 22 13.81 21.15 8.90
CA LEU A 22 14.11 19.94 9.67
C LEU A 22 12.89 19.53 10.50
N ASP A 23 12.17 20.51 11.05
CA ASP A 23 10.98 20.30 11.87
C ASP A 23 9.78 19.82 11.05
N ALA A 24 9.52 20.43 9.89
CA ALA A 24 8.45 19.97 8.99
C ALA A 24 8.68 18.53 8.50
N HIS A 25 9.94 18.18 8.18
CA HIS A 25 10.31 16.82 7.78
C HIS A 25 10.06 15.80 8.90
N ARG A 26 10.55 16.10 10.12
CA ARG A 26 10.35 15.25 11.30
C ARG A 26 8.87 15.06 11.60
N LEU A 27 8.08 16.11 11.48
CA LEU A 27 6.64 16.07 11.75
C LEU A 27 5.88 15.17 10.76
N LEU A 28 6.21 15.24 9.46
CA LEU A 28 5.62 14.36 8.45
C LEU A 28 5.98 12.89 8.68
N VAL A 29 7.25 12.58 8.99
CA VAL A 29 7.69 11.22 9.30
C VAL A 29 6.98 10.69 10.54
N VAL A 30 6.87 11.50 11.59
CA VAL A 30 6.19 11.12 12.83
C VAL A 30 4.70 10.90 12.59
N CYS A 31 4.02 11.74 11.81
CA CYS A 31 2.61 11.53 11.45
C CYS A 31 2.39 10.25 10.62
N LEU A 32 3.29 9.95 9.68
CA LEU A 32 3.26 8.71 8.88
C LEU A 32 3.47 7.48 9.75
N PHE A 33 4.37 7.57 10.71
CA PHE A 33 4.65 6.51 11.66
C PHE A 33 3.46 6.28 12.60
N ILE A 34 2.91 7.35 13.18
CA ILE A 34 1.74 7.28 14.07
C ILE A 34 0.53 6.71 13.32
N SER A 35 0.26 7.17 12.09
CA SER A 35 -0.89 6.69 11.31
C SER A 35 -0.74 5.21 10.94
N SER A 36 0.44 4.79 10.49
CA SER A 36 0.71 3.39 10.14
C SER A 36 0.65 2.47 11.37
N PHE A 37 1.19 2.93 12.50
CA PHE A 37 1.12 2.19 13.75
C PHE A 37 -0.31 2.12 14.30
N ALA A 38 -1.08 3.21 14.23
CA ALA A 38 -2.49 3.23 14.64
C ALA A 38 -3.35 2.28 13.79
N ILE A 39 -3.16 2.28 12.47
CA ILE A 39 -3.85 1.35 11.56
C ILE A 39 -3.44 -0.10 11.84
N GLY A 40 -2.14 -0.38 11.98
CA GLY A 40 -1.63 -1.72 12.27
C GLY A 40 -2.14 -2.27 13.61
N THR A 41 -2.09 -1.46 14.66
CA THR A 41 -2.60 -1.82 16.00
C THR A 41 -4.12 -2.00 16.02
N LEU A 42 -4.88 -1.17 15.30
CA LEU A 42 -6.32 -1.34 15.16
C LEU A 42 -6.66 -2.69 14.50
N TYR A 43 -6.03 -3.01 13.38
CA TYR A 43 -6.27 -4.30 12.68
C TYR A 43 -5.84 -5.50 13.51
N LEU A 44 -4.72 -5.39 14.22
CA LEU A 44 -4.25 -6.44 15.13
C LEU A 44 -5.21 -6.63 16.32
N ALA A 45 -5.69 -5.54 16.91
CA ALA A 45 -6.66 -5.57 18.01
C ALA A 45 -7.99 -6.21 17.57
N VAL A 46 -8.46 -5.88 16.35
CA VAL A 46 -9.64 -6.53 15.75
C VAL A 46 -9.39 -8.04 15.58
N GLY A 47 -8.23 -8.43 15.03
CA GLY A 47 -7.86 -9.83 14.89
C GLY A 47 -7.82 -10.60 16.23
N LEU A 48 -7.25 -9.99 17.27
CA LEU A 48 -7.22 -10.56 18.61
C LEU A 48 -8.59 -10.60 19.28
N PHE A 49 -9.43 -9.60 19.05
CA PHE A 49 -10.80 -9.57 19.58
C PHE A 49 -11.64 -10.73 19.01
N PHE A 50 -11.57 -10.96 17.70
CA PHE A 50 -12.21 -12.11 17.07
C PHE A 50 -11.63 -13.45 17.55
N ALA A 51 -10.32 -13.52 17.79
CA ALA A 51 -9.68 -14.70 18.38
C ALA A 51 -10.13 -14.97 19.83
N ALA A 52 -10.39 -13.92 20.62
CA ALA A 52 -10.78 -14.04 22.02
C ALA A 52 -12.28 -14.30 22.23
N THR A 53 -13.14 -13.93 21.28
CA THR A 53 -14.61 -14.02 21.41
C THR A 53 -15.25 -15.19 20.66
N GLY A 54 -14.50 -15.89 19.79
CA GLY A 54 -15.01 -17.05 19.06
C GLY A 54 -14.72 -18.39 19.75
N GLU A 55 -15.75 -19.24 19.92
CA GLU A 55 -15.66 -20.64 20.41
C GLU A 55 -14.95 -21.61 19.43
N GLY A 56 -13.82 -21.22 18.87
CA GLY A 56 -13.04 -22.12 18.04
C GLY A 56 -11.81 -21.40 17.55
N GLY A 57 -10.63 -21.88 17.96
CA GLY A 57 -9.32 -21.37 17.58
C GLY A 57 -9.03 -21.50 16.08
N ARG A 58 -9.79 -20.79 15.26
CA ARG A 58 -9.60 -20.67 13.83
C ARG A 58 -9.10 -19.27 13.56
N VAL A 59 -7.76 -19.23 13.58
CA VAL A 59 -6.89 -18.47 12.67
C VAL A 59 -7.33 -17.03 12.42
N VAL A 60 -6.55 -16.11 13.00
CA VAL A 60 -6.34 -14.74 12.49
C VAL A 60 -6.55 -14.74 10.98
N THR A 61 -7.61 -14.09 10.50
CA THR A 61 -7.99 -14.14 9.10
C THR A 61 -6.75 -13.82 8.25
N PRO A 62 -6.30 -14.72 7.36
CA PRO A 62 -5.08 -14.52 6.55
C PRO A 62 -5.06 -13.16 5.83
N LEU A 63 -6.26 -12.70 5.47
CA LEU A 63 -6.54 -11.38 4.93
C LEU A 63 -6.04 -10.26 5.85
N THR A 64 -6.27 -10.31 7.16
CA THR A 64 -5.83 -9.28 8.12
C THR A 64 -4.31 -9.17 8.15
N ALA A 65 -3.59 -10.29 8.23
CA ALA A 65 -2.12 -10.28 8.20
C ALA A 65 -1.59 -9.72 6.87
N THR A 66 -2.23 -10.07 5.76
CA THR A 66 -1.87 -9.58 4.42
C THR A 66 -2.14 -8.08 4.26
N ILE A 67 -3.25 -7.58 4.81
CA ILE A 67 -3.61 -6.14 4.84
C ILE A 67 -2.58 -5.34 5.64
N VAL A 68 -2.24 -5.82 6.85
CA VAL A 68 -1.24 -5.16 7.71
C VAL A 68 0.11 -5.12 7.01
N ALA A 69 0.51 -6.21 6.33
CA ALA A 69 1.72 -6.24 5.53
C ALA A 69 1.66 -5.24 4.36
N GLY A 70 0.52 -5.11 3.69
CA GLY A 70 0.29 -4.10 2.64
C GLY A 70 0.40 -2.67 3.12
N ALA A 71 -0.19 -2.35 4.28
CA ALA A 71 -0.01 -1.05 4.92
C ALA A 71 1.47 -0.75 5.18
N GLY A 72 2.21 -1.74 5.69
CA GLY A 72 3.65 -1.66 5.92
C GLY A 72 4.45 -1.42 4.64
N GLY A 73 4.09 -2.09 3.54
CA GLY A 73 4.69 -1.87 2.23
C GLY A 73 4.49 -0.44 1.74
N GLY A 74 3.27 0.09 1.84
CA GLY A 74 2.94 1.47 1.48
C GLY A 74 3.70 2.50 2.32
N PHE A 75 3.85 2.23 3.62
CA PHE A 75 4.68 3.03 4.53
C PHE A 75 6.15 3.07 4.08
N VAL A 76 6.77 1.91 3.83
CA VAL A 76 8.17 1.84 3.38
C VAL A 76 8.38 2.51 2.02
N SER A 77 7.42 2.38 1.10
CA SER A 77 7.43 3.06 -0.19
C SER A 77 7.42 4.58 -0.02
N CYS A 78 6.55 5.09 0.85
CA CYS A 78 6.47 6.51 1.16
C CYS A 78 7.75 7.04 1.82
N LEU A 79 8.31 6.30 2.80
CA LEU A 79 9.59 6.65 3.43
C LEU A 79 10.70 6.77 2.39
N ARG A 80 10.85 5.77 1.50
CA ARG A 80 11.88 5.80 0.46
C ARG A 80 11.72 7.00 -0.47
N ARG A 81 10.48 7.35 -0.84
CA ARG A 81 10.21 8.56 -1.63
C ARG A 81 10.60 9.81 -0.86
N LEU A 82 10.18 9.93 0.40
CA LEU A 82 10.47 11.09 1.24
C LEU A 82 11.97 11.30 1.46
N TYR A 83 12.74 10.23 1.64
CA TYR A 83 14.21 10.28 1.73
C TYR A 83 14.87 10.62 0.38
N ALA A 84 14.34 10.12 -0.74
CA ALA A 84 14.87 10.43 -2.07
C ALA A 84 14.65 11.90 -2.50
N PHE A 85 13.65 12.57 -1.94
CA PHE A 85 13.38 13.98 -2.23
C PHE A 85 14.15 14.96 -1.32
N GLN A 86 14.97 14.49 -0.37
CA GLN A 86 15.78 15.37 0.48
C GLN A 86 16.78 16.23 -0.30
N ASP A 87 17.07 15.91 -1.56
CA ASP A 87 18.05 16.64 -2.37
C ASP A 87 17.46 17.86 -3.15
N VAL A 88 16.13 18.07 -3.23
CA VAL A 88 15.55 19.03 -4.21
C VAL A 88 14.37 19.90 -3.70
N PHE A 89 13.94 19.87 -2.43
CA PHE A 89 12.70 20.59 -2.05
C PHE A 89 12.80 22.14 -2.04
N PRO A 90 11.97 22.86 -2.83
CA PRO A 90 11.74 24.29 -2.68
C PRO A 90 10.92 24.56 -1.43
N ARG A 91 11.49 25.40 -0.57
CA ARG A 91 11.36 25.37 0.90
C ARG A 91 10.20 26.16 1.52
N LYS A 92 9.34 26.84 0.74
CA LYS A 92 8.57 27.99 1.25
C LYS A 92 7.03 27.86 1.36
N GLY A 93 6.45 26.68 1.10
CA GLY A 93 4.97 26.55 0.96
C GLY A 93 4.19 26.01 2.16
N TYR A 94 4.80 25.24 3.06
CA TYR A 94 4.04 24.33 3.94
C TYR A 94 3.83 24.82 5.38
N GLU A 95 4.56 25.84 5.83
CA GLU A 95 4.49 26.32 7.23
C GLU A 95 3.17 27.02 7.59
N ARG A 96 2.54 27.72 6.62
CA ARG A 96 1.26 28.41 6.85
C ARG A 96 0.07 27.45 6.87
N LEU A 97 0.19 26.28 6.25
CA LEU A 97 -0.87 25.27 6.23
C LEU A 97 -0.93 24.48 7.55
N PHE A 98 0.21 24.32 8.23
CA PHE A 98 0.35 23.46 9.39
C PHE A 98 -0.35 23.96 10.66
N ARG A 99 -0.50 25.28 10.84
CA ARG A 99 -1.04 25.86 12.09
C ARG A 99 -2.57 25.77 12.24
N ARG A 100 -3.30 25.41 11.18
CA ARG A 100 -4.78 25.37 11.18
C ARG A 100 -5.38 24.03 10.74
N MET A 101 -4.57 23.04 10.36
CA MET A 101 -5.01 21.91 9.52
C MET A 101 -4.45 20.54 9.93
N ASN A 102 -4.28 20.27 11.24
CA ASN A 102 -3.81 18.98 11.78
C ASN A 102 -4.48 17.75 11.13
N PHE A 103 -5.76 17.83 10.80
CA PHE A 103 -6.49 16.71 10.19
C PHE A 103 -6.10 16.45 8.73
N TYR A 104 -5.79 17.49 7.95
CA TYR A 104 -5.42 17.36 6.54
C TYR A 104 -4.03 16.76 6.35
N VAL A 105 -3.09 17.13 7.22
CA VAL A 105 -1.74 16.54 7.23
C VAL A 105 -1.84 15.05 7.57
N LEU A 106 -2.63 14.71 8.59
CA LEU A 106 -2.85 13.31 8.99
C LEU A 106 -3.54 12.52 7.87
N ALA A 107 -4.54 13.09 7.22
CA ALA A 107 -5.25 12.47 6.10
C ALA A 107 -4.33 12.24 4.89
N TYR A 108 -3.51 13.22 4.52
CA TYR A 108 -2.56 13.07 3.41
C TYR A 108 -1.49 12.01 3.74
N SER A 109 -1.06 11.99 4.99
CA SER A 109 -0.05 11.05 5.50
C SER A 109 -0.55 9.60 5.57
N SER A 110 -1.87 9.36 5.65
CA SER A 110 -2.44 8.02 5.67
C SER A 110 -2.73 7.45 4.28
N VAL A 111 -2.75 8.29 3.22
CA VAL A 111 -2.99 7.85 1.84
C VAL A 111 -2.09 6.67 1.43
N PRO A 112 -0.76 6.69 1.65
CA PRO A 112 0.11 5.57 1.23
C PRO A 112 -0.24 4.26 1.95
N ALA A 113 -0.55 4.32 3.25
CA ALA A 113 -0.97 3.15 4.01
C ALA A 113 -2.32 2.61 3.51
N LEU A 114 -3.29 3.49 3.23
CA LEU A 114 -4.59 3.11 2.66
C LEU A 114 -4.45 2.44 1.29
N VAL A 115 -3.66 3.04 0.39
CA VAL A 115 -3.39 2.49 -0.95
C VAL A 115 -2.72 1.12 -0.82
N GLY A 116 -1.76 0.97 0.10
CA GLY A 116 -1.11 -0.31 0.34
C GLY A 116 -2.05 -1.39 0.87
N MET A 117 -2.98 -1.05 1.76
CA MET A 117 -4.02 -1.97 2.23
C MET A 117 -4.94 -2.41 1.09
N ILE A 118 -5.44 -1.47 0.29
CA ILE A 118 -6.32 -1.77 -0.85
C ILE A 118 -5.59 -2.68 -1.84
N GLY A 119 -4.33 -2.37 -2.15
CA GLY A 119 -3.51 -3.17 -3.05
C GLY A 119 -3.33 -4.61 -2.54
N ALA A 120 -3.08 -4.78 -1.24
CA ALA A 120 -2.95 -6.11 -0.63
C ALA A 120 -4.26 -6.91 -0.68
N VAL A 121 -5.42 -6.28 -0.46
CA VAL A 121 -6.73 -6.93 -0.60
C VAL A 121 -6.93 -7.42 -2.03
N VAL A 122 -6.68 -6.56 -3.02
CA VAL A 122 -6.87 -6.93 -4.43
C VAL A 122 -5.95 -8.07 -4.84
N VAL A 123 -4.67 -8.02 -4.46
CA VAL A 123 -3.71 -9.09 -4.76
C VAL A 123 -4.09 -10.40 -4.07
N TYR A 124 -4.56 -10.35 -2.83
CA TYR A 124 -5.08 -11.52 -2.15
C TYR A 124 -6.27 -12.14 -2.90
N LEU A 125 -7.21 -11.32 -3.37
CA LEU A 125 -8.36 -11.79 -4.17
C LEU A 125 -7.94 -12.37 -5.52
N VAL A 126 -6.91 -11.82 -6.16
CA VAL A 126 -6.35 -12.37 -7.41
C VAL A 126 -5.83 -13.79 -7.20
N PHE A 127 -5.12 -14.04 -6.09
CA PHE A 127 -4.68 -15.40 -5.76
C PHE A 127 -5.82 -16.31 -5.33
N ALA A 128 -6.74 -15.80 -4.50
CA ALA A 128 -7.90 -16.55 -4.03
C ALA A 128 -8.83 -16.97 -5.17
N ALA A 129 -8.92 -16.16 -6.24
CA ALA A 129 -9.65 -16.48 -7.46
C ALA A 129 -8.90 -17.44 -8.40
N GLY A 130 -7.66 -17.80 -8.08
CA GLY A 130 -6.82 -18.65 -8.93
C GLY A 130 -6.41 -18.01 -10.25
N LEU A 131 -6.46 -16.68 -10.37
CA LEU A 131 -6.07 -15.94 -11.58
C LEU A 131 -4.55 -15.95 -11.81
N LEU A 132 -3.77 -16.13 -10.75
CA LEU A 132 -2.32 -16.33 -10.80
C LEU A 132 -1.98 -17.64 -10.07
N GLN A 133 -1.25 -18.52 -10.74
CA GLN A 133 -0.87 -19.85 -10.23
C GLN A 133 0.61 -20.12 -10.51
N GLY A 134 1.25 -20.91 -9.64
CA GLY A 134 2.68 -21.25 -9.69
C GLY A 134 3.32 -21.32 -8.32
N ASP A 135 4.56 -21.83 -8.25
CA ASP A 135 5.24 -22.15 -6.98
C ASP A 135 5.50 -20.91 -6.09
N LEU A 136 5.60 -19.72 -6.68
CA LEU A 136 5.80 -18.46 -5.96
C LEU A 136 4.50 -17.83 -5.45
N PHE A 137 3.36 -18.38 -5.82
CA PHE A 137 2.04 -17.87 -5.42
C PHE A 137 1.43 -18.74 -4.31
N PRO A 138 0.62 -18.14 -3.42
CA PRO A 138 -0.09 -18.90 -2.40
C PRO A 138 -1.16 -19.79 -3.04
N ALA A 139 -1.17 -21.08 -2.68
CA ALA A 139 -2.23 -22.00 -3.02
C ALA A 139 -3.37 -21.89 -2.00
N PHE A 140 -4.62 -21.99 -2.47
CA PHE A 140 -5.82 -21.90 -1.66
C PHE A 140 -6.62 -23.20 -1.71
N GLU A 141 -7.24 -23.55 -0.59
CA GLU A 141 -8.14 -24.68 -0.50
C GLU A 141 -9.34 -24.38 0.40
N CYS A 142 -10.38 -25.20 0.25
CA CYS A 142 -11.54 -25.15 1.12
C CYS A 142 -11.29 -26.05 2.33
N VAL A 143 -11.19 -25.44 3.52
CA VAL A 143 -10.93 -26.18 4.77
C VAL A 143 -12.13 -27.04 5.19
N HIS A 144 -13.33 -26.74 4.70
CA HIS A 144 -14.54 -27.46 5.08
C HIS A 144 -15.54 -27.61 3.94
N GLY A 145 -15.79 -28.85 3.52
CA GLY A 145 -16.84 -29.18 2.55
C GLY A 145 -16.67 -28.49 1.20
N THR A 146 -17.73 -27.85 0.71
CA THR A 146 -17.75 -27.15 -0.58
C THR A 146 -17.89 -25.64 -0.38
N CYS A 147 -16.87 -24.87 -0.78
CA CYS A 147 -16.88 -23.41 -0.71
C CYS A 147 -17.61 -22.82 -1.93
N GLN A 148 -18.94 -22.94 -1.96
CA GLN A 148 -19.77 -22.44 -3.08
C GLN A 148 -20.51 -21.14 -2.75
N SER A 149 -20.78 -20.90 -1.46
CA SER A 149 -21.42 -19.67 -1.02
C SER A 149 -20.38 -18.59 -0.67
N PHE A 150 -20.79 -17.32 -0.74
CA PHE A 150 -19.96 -16.20 -0.33
C PHE A 150 -19.58 -16.27 1.17
N GLN A 151 -20.48 -16.82 2.00
CA GLN A 151 -20.20 -17.02 3.41
C GLN A 151 -19.09 -18.06 3.62
N ASP A 152 -19.11 -19.15 2.85
CA ASP A 152 -18.05 -20.17 2.90
C ASP A 152 -16.72 -19.63 2.39
N PHE A 153 -16.75 -18.75 1.38
CA PHE A 153 -15.55 -18.05 0.92
C PHE A 153 -14.91 -17.21 2.05
N ILE A 154 -15.70 -16.48 2.84
CA ILE A 154 -15.15 -15.69 3.95
C ILE A 154 -14.65 -16.57 5.09
N GLN A 155 -15.32 -17.69 5.37
CA GLN A 155 -15.07 -18.50 6.57
C GLN A 155 -14.09 -19.66 6.37
N TYR A 156 -14.08 -20.28 5.18
CA TYR A 156 -13.41 -21.56 4.94
C TYR A 156 -12.43 -21.55 3.77
N TRP A 157 -12.40 -20.49 2.95
CA TRP A 157 -11.44 -20.35 1.86
C TRP A 157 -10.15 -19.70 2.35
N SER A 158 -9.08 -20.49 2.49
CA SER A 158 -7.81 -20.01 3.05
C SER A 158 -6.60 -20.63 2.35
N PRO A 159 -5.40 -20.05 2.55
CA PRO A 159 -4.16 -20.67 2.09
C PRO A 159 -4.00 -22.10 2.64
N THR A 160 -3.50 -23.01 1.81
CA THR A 160 -3.40 -24.46 2.11
C THR A 160 -2.47 -24.78 3.28
N ASP A 161 -1.30 -24.12 3.33
CA ASP A 161 -0.26 -24.43 4.30
C ASP A 161 0.48 -23.18 4.78
N ALA A 162 1.30 -23.32 5.82
CA ALA A 162 2.07 -22.21 6.39
C ALA A 162 2.92 -21.47 5.34
N GLN A 163 3.41 -22.17 4.31
CA GLN A 163 4.15 -21.53 3.21
C GLN A 163 3.24 -20.65 2.36
N ALA A 164 2.04 -21.12 2.02
CA ALA A 164 1.05 -20.30 1.32
C ALA A 164 0.64 -19.07 2.14
N TYR A 165 0.52 -19.19 3.47
CA TYR A 165 0.32 -18.02 4.34
C TYR A 165 1.47 -17.01 4.24
N ALA A 166 2.73 -17.47 4.33
CA ALA A 166 3.89 -16.60 4.21
C ALA A 166 3.97 -15.91 2.84
N LYS A 167 3.69 -16.65 1.75
CA LYS A 167 3.64 -16.11 0.38
C LYS A 167 2.58 -15.01 0.27
N ALA A 168 1.38 -15.24 0.81
CA ALA A 168 0.29 -14.24 0.78
C ALA A 168 0.70 -12.95 1.50
N ILE A 169 1.29 -13.06 2.69
CA ILE A 169 1.76 -11.90 3.48
C ILE A 169 2.85 -11.13 2.74
N VAL A 170 3.84 -11.83 2.17
CA VAL A 170 4.92 -11.22 1.38
C VAL A 170 4.34 -10.49 0.17
N TRP A 171 3.42 -11.11 -0.57
CA TRP A 171 2.77 -10.46 -1.70
C TRP A 171 1.90 -9.27 -1.29
N GLY A 172 1.25 -9.32 -0.12
CA GLY A 172 0.56 -8.17 0.46
C GLY A 172 1.52 -7.00 0.67
N PHE A 173 2.68 -7.25 1.29
CA PHE A 173 3.73 -6.24 1.44
C PHE A 173 4.21 -5.68 0.10
N ILE A 174 4.51 -6.55 -0.88
CA ILE A 174 4.97 -6.12 -2.20
C ILE A 174 3.90 -5.29 -2.92
N ALA A 175 2.63 -5.65 -2.78
CA ALA A 175 1.50 -4.91 -3.36
C ALA A 175 1.40 -3.48 -2.79
N GLY A 176 1.68 -3.31 -1.50
CA GLY A 176 1.74 -1.97 -0.90
C GLY A 176 3.03 -1.23 -1.21
N PHE A 177 4.16 -1.93 -1.30
CA PHE A 177 5.44 -1.34 -1.63
C PHE A 177 5.46 -0.81 -3.08
N SER A 178 4.88 -1.57 -4.00
CA SER A 178 4.75 -1.22 -5.41
C SER A 178 3.30 -0.90 -5.75
N GLU A 179 2.89 0.36 -5.54
CA GLU A 179 1.54 0.85 -5.83
C GLU A 179 1.09 0.59 -7.29
N ARG A 180 2.03 0.40 -8.21
CA ARG A 180 1.77 0.08 -9.63
C ARG A 180 1.59 -1.40 -9.93
N LEU A 181 2.04 -2.29 -9.03
CA LEU A 181 1.97 -3.74 -9.23
C LEU A 181 0.53 -4.21 -9.50
N VAL A 182 -0.39 -3.76 -8.64
CA VAL A 182 -1.79 -4.19 -8.68
C VAL A 182 -2.49 -3.75 -9.97
N PRO A 183 -2.48 -2.47 -10.36
CA PRO A 183 -3.08 -2.06 -11.64
C PRO A 183 -2.39 -2.72 -12.84
N ASP A 184 -1.07 -2.96 -12.80
CA ASP A 184 -0.37 -3.67 -13.88
C ASP A 184 -0.84 -5.13 -14.02
N ILE A 185 -1.04 -5.84 -12.90
CA ILE A 185 -1.61 -7.20 -12.89
C ILE A 185 -3.02 -7.18 -13.50
N LEU A 186 -3.88 -6.26 -13.04
CA LEU A 186 -5.26 -6.16 -13.54
C LEU A 186 -5.32 -5.83 -15.04
N ASN A 187 -4.48 -4.89 -15.50
CA ASN A 187 -4.40 -4.52 -16.92
C ASN A 187 -3.92 -5.69 -17.79
N ARG A 188 -2.96 -6.49 -17.30
CA ARG A 188 -2.48 -7.68 -18.01
C ARG A 188 -3.57 -8.76 -18.12
N ILE A 189 -4.32 -8.99 -17.05
CA ILE A 189 -5.43 -9.95 -17.04
C ILE A 189 -6.56 -9.47 -17.97
N GLY A 190 -6.92 -8.20 -17.91
CA GLY A 190 -7.97 -7.61 -18.76
C GLY A 190 -7.60 -7.56 -20.26
N SER A 191 -6.34 -7.28 -20.60
CA SER A 191 -5.87 -7.22 -21.99
C SER A 191 -5.62 -8.61 -22.61
N GLY A 192 -5.25 -9.61 -21.80
CA GLY A 192 -5.01 -10.98 -22.25
C GLY A 192 -6.25 -11.69 -22.82
N GLN A 193 -7.47 -11.24 -22.52
CA GLN A 193 -8.70 -11.81 -23.07
C GLN A 193 -9.10 -11.25 -24.45
N SER A 194 -8.61 -10.06 -24.84
CA SER A 194 -8.98 -9.44 -26.11
C SER A 194 -8.31 -10.06 -27.34
N ALA A 195 -7.22 -10.84 -27.16
CA ALA A 195 -6.50 -11.48 -28.26
C ALA A 195 -7.05 -12.87 -28.65
N GLY A 196 -7.95 -13.45 -27.84
CA GLY A 196 -8.43 -14.83 -28.01
C GLY A 196 -9.65 -15.01 -28.94
N HIS A 197 -10.31 -13.93 -29.39
CA HIS A 197 -11.55 -14.03 -30.18
C HIS A 197 -11.39 -13.66 -31.67
N ALA A 198 -10.27 -13.09 -32.09
CA ALA A 198 -10.09 -12.58 -33.47
C ALA A 198 -9.44 -13.56 -34.46
N THR A 199 -9.17 -14.82 -34.08
CA THR A 199 -8.44 -15.79 -34.95
C THR A 199 -9.23 -17.06 -35.23
N LYS A 200 -10.51 -16.94 -35.59
CA LYS A 200 -11.28 -18.10 -36.10
C LYS A 200 -12.15 -17.85 -37.33
N VAL A 201 -11.99 -16.69 -37.98
CA VAL A 201 -12.59 -16.41 -39.28
C VAL A 201 -11.46 -16.11 -40.24
N ASP A 202 -11.09 -17.13 -41.01
CA ASP A 202 -10.57 -17.05 -42.40
C ASP A 202 -9.49 -18.10 -42.66
N LYS A 203 -9.93 -19.31 -43.03
CA LYS A 203 -9.11 -20.30 -43.75
C LYS A 203 -9.98 -21.34 -44.46
N ARG A 204 -11.11 -20.91 -45.02
CA ARG A 204 -12.00 -21.78 -45.80
C ARG A 204 -12.54 -21.06 -47.04
N GLN A 205 -11.66 -20.44 -47.83
CA GLN A 205 -11.96 -19.87 -49.15
C GLN A 205 -10.70 -19.84 -50.04
N VAL A 206 -10.02 -20.97 -50.25
CA VAL A 206 -9.24 -21.22 -51.49
C VAL A 206 -9.12 -22.74 -51.67
N GLU A 207 -10.17 -23.36 -52.19
CA GLU A 207 -10.08 -24.60 -52.99
C GLU A 207 -11.00 -24.44 -54.20
#